data_AF-A0AAV0JSW2-F1
#
_entry.id   AF-A0AAV0JSW2-F1
#
_cell.length_a   1.000
_cell.length_b   1.000
_cell.length_c   1.000
_cell.angle_alpha   90.00
_cell.angle_beta   90.00
_cell.angle_gamma   90.00
#
_symmetry.space_group_name_H-M   'P 1'
#
loop_
_entity.id
_entity.type
_entity.pdbx_description
1 polymer ?
#
loop_
_entity_poly.entity_id
_entity_poly.type
_entity_poly.pdbx_seq_one_letter_code
_entity_poly.pdbx_strand_id
1 'polypeptide(L)'
;MGPFSATPSSVGLLFIITISAATLLSLLPLASSIPFIVLHGIGDECKSGKVSHFTQMVANLSGSPGFCLEVGNGYWDSWFVPMKKQAEMVCNNVKTIDELSNGYNIVGLSQVSGSLC
;
A
#
# COMPACT_ATOMS: atom_id res chain seq x y z
N MET A 1 -34.04 42.59 36.71
CA MET A 1 -33.93 41.80 35.46
C MET A 1 -32.82 40.79 35.67
N GLY A 2 -33.16 39.58 36.08
CA GLY A 2 -32.17 38.49 36.25
C GLY A 2 -31.90 37.81 34.91
N PRO A 3 -30.70 37.26 34.68
CA PRO A 3 -30.39 36.58 33.43
C PRO A 3 -31.22 35.31 33.33
N PHE A 4 -31.97 35.18 32.24
CA PHE A 4 -32.64 33.94 31.86
C PHE A 4 -31.54 32.94 31.45
N SER A 5 -31.05 32.13 32.40
CA SER A 5 -30.23 30.96 32.07
C SER A 5 -31.14 29.89 31.47
N ALA A 6 -31.27 29.91 30.14
CA ALA A 6 -31.90 28.82 29.41
C ALA A 6 -30.97 27.59 29.49
N THR A 7 -31.31 26.63 30.34
CA THR A 7 -30.65 25.32 30.33
C THR A 7 -31.12 24.57 29.07
N PRO A 8 -30.19 24.02 28.27
CA PRO A 8 -30.58 23.21 27.11
C PRO A 8 -31.44 22.03 27.57
N SER A 9 -32.51 21.72 26.85
CA SER A 9 -33.26 20.48 27.08
C SER A 9 -32.35 19.27 26.81
N SER A 10 -32.62 18.14 27.47
CA SER A 10 -31.81 16.91 27.28
C SER A 10 -31.73 16.48 25.81
N VAL A 11 -32.78 16.74 25.04
CA VAL A 11 -32.84 16.50 23.59
C VAL A 11 -31.86 17.38 22.81
N GLY A 12 -31.78 18.67 23.14
CA GLY A 12 -30.82 19.59 22.53
C GLY A 12 -29.38 19.20 22.83
N LEU A 13 -29.11 18.73 24.05
CA LEU A 13 -27.79 18.25 24.45
C LEU A 13 -27.37 17.00 23.65
N LEU A 14 -28.29 16.05 23.45
CA LEU A 14 -28.05 14.85 22.63
C LEU A 14 -27.76 15.19 21.16
N PHE A 15 -28.46 16.18 20.59
CA PHE A 15 -28.19 16.65 19.23
C PHE A 15 -26.79 17.26 19.10
N ILE A 16 -26.35 18.05 20.08
CA ILE A 16 -24.99 18.64 20.05
C ILE A 16 -23.92 17.55 20.16
N ILE A 17 -24.13 16.55 21.03
CA ILE A 17 -23.19 15.43 21.21
C ILE A 17 -23.07 14.58 19.94
N THR A 18 -24.18 14.33 19.25
CA THR A 18 -24.16 13.52 18.02
C THR A 18 -23.46 14.26 16.87
N ILE A 19 -23.71 15.56 16.70
CA ILE A 19 -23.02 16.39 15.69
C ILE A 19 -21.53 16.47 15.99
N SER A 20 -21.14 16.72 17.25
CA SER A 20 -19.72 16.81 17.61
C SER A 20 -18.99 15.48 17.41
N ALA A 21 -19.61 14.35 17.78
CA ALA A 21 -19.07 13.03 17.51
C ALA A 21 -18.91 12.75 16.00
N ALA A 22 -19.92 13.07 15.18
CA ALA A 22 -19.88 12.89 13.74
C ALA A 22 -18.78 13.74 13.08
N THR A 23 -18.61 14.99 13.51
CA THR A 23 -17.51 15.84 13.02
C THR A 23 -16.15 15.24 13.42
N LEU A 24 -15.97 14.78 14.66
CA LEU A 24 -14.70 14.18 15.09
C LEU A 24 -14.36 12.90 14.30
N LEU A 25 -15.35 12.06 13.99
CA LEU A 25 -15.21 10.88 13.15
C LEU A 25 -14.79 11.23 11.71
N SER A 26 -15.30 12.32 11.14
CA SER A 26 -14.93 12.76 9.79
C SER A 26 -13.51 13.35 9.67
N LEU A 27 -12.91 13.77 10.79
CA LEU A 27 -11.51 14.22 10.85
C LEU A 27 -10.52 13.07 11.08
N LEU A 28 -10.98 11.84 11.32
CA LEU A 28 -10.07 10.71 11.42
C LEU A 28 -9.47 10.44 10.04
N PRO A 29 -8.14 10.54 9.87
CA PRO A 29 -7.52 10.10 8.64
C PRO A 29 -7.82 8.61 8.50
N LEU A 30 -8.46 8.24 7.38
CA LEU A 30 -8.61 6.85 7.00
C LEU A 30 -7.21 6.37 6.59
N ALA A 31 -6.41 5.98 7.58
CA ALA A 31 -5.06 5.50 7.35
C ALA A 31 -5.13 4.14 6.65
N SER A 32 -5.12 4.16 5.32
CA SER A 32 -4.92 2.98 4.49
C SER A 32 -3.41 2.81 4.28
N SER A 33 -2.92 1.60 4.50
CA SER A 33 -1.52 1.28 4.27
C SER A 33 -1.27 1.16 2.76
N ILE A 34 -0.37 1.98 2.23
CA ILE A 34 -0.06 2.01 0.80
C ILE A 34 0.67 0.69 0.44
N PRO A 35 0.11 -0.14 -0.45
CA PRO A 35 0.74 -1.41 -0.82
C PRO A 35 2.12 -1.19 -1.43
N PHE A 36 2.93 -2.23 -1.47
CA PHE A 36 4.22 -2.18 -2.15
C PHE A 36 4.46 -3.40 -3.01
N ILE A 37 5.26 -3.21 -4.06
CA ILE A 37 5.77 -4.29 -4.88
C ILE A 37 7.25 -4.53 -4.58
N VAL A 38 7.68 -5.78 -4.62
CA VAL A 38 9.08 -6.20 -4.54
C VAL A 38 9.51 -6.72 -5.90
N LEU A 39 10.59 -6.15 -6.42
CA LEU A 39 11.26 -6.61 -7.63
C LEU A 39 12.57 -7.30 -7.23
N HIS A 40 12.62 -8.62 -7.40
CA HIS A 40 13.78 -9.42 -7.01
C HIS A 40 14.99 -9.13 -7.90
N GLY A 41 16.18 -9.43 -7.36
CA GLY A 41 17.41 -9.30 -8.11
C GLY A 41 17.54 -10.35 -9.21
N ILE A 42 18.53 -10.14 -10.05
CA ILE A 42 18.87 -11.04 -11.14
C ILE A 42 19.34 -12.40 -10.60
N GLY A 43 18.94 -13.51 -11.23
CA GLY A 43 19.22 -14.86 -10.73
C GLY A 43 18.51 -15.21 -9.42
N ASP A 44 17.39 -14.55 -9.12
CA ASP A 44 16.49 -14.88 -8.01
C ASP A 44 15.06 -15.05 -8.56
N GLU A 45 14.10 -15.33 -7.70
CA GLU A 45 12.68 -15.55 -8.03
C GLU A 45 11.81 -15.28 -6.80
N CYS A 46 10.54 -14.93 -6.99
CA CYS A 46 9.64 -14.59 -5.87
C CYS A 46 9.39 -15.76 -4.92
N LYS A 47 9.41 -16.99 -5.44
CA LYS A 47 9.26 -18.21 -4.62
C LYS A 47 10.51 -18.57 -3.81
N SER A 48 11.63 -17.85 -3.98
CA SER A 48 12.82 -18.10 -3.19
C SER A 48 12.58 -17.73 -1.73
N GLY A 49 13.11 -18.55 -0.81
CA GLY A 49 12.94 -18.30 0.63
C GLY A 49 13.49 -16.94 1.07
N LYS A 50 14.50 -16.41 0.36
CA LYS A 50 15.10 -15.09 0.64
C LYS A 50 14.12 -13.96 0.31
N VAL A 51 13.60 -13.95 -0.92
CA VAL A 51 12.70 -12.88 -1.39
C VAL A 51 11.35 -12.96 -0.68
N SER A 52 10.82 -14.16 -0.47
CA SER A 52 9.58 -14.37 0.28
C SER A 52 9.71 -13.87 1.73
N HIS A 53 10.79 -14.23 2.42
CA HIS A 53 11.01 -13.79 3.81
C HIS A 53 11.22 -12.27 3.88
N PHE A 54 11.97 -11.69 2.94
CA PHE A 54 12.13 -10.24 2.85
C PHE A 54 10.79 -9.53 2.65
N THR A 55 9.98 -9.99 1.70
CA THR A 55 8.65 -9.40 1.41
C THR A 55 7.75 -9.47 2.64
N GLN A 56 7.73 -10.61 3.33
CA GLN A 56 6.94 -10.77 4.55
C GLN A 56 7.44 -9.90 5.70
N MET A 57 8.77 -9.76 5.86
CA MET A 57 9.36 -8.85 6.85
C MET A 57 8.93 -7.41 6.59
N VAL A 58 9.03 -6.92 5.36
CA VAL A 58 8.64 -5.55 5.00
C VAL A 58 7.13 -5.35 5.21
N ALA A 59 6.30 -6.33 4.83
CA ALA A 59 4.86 -6.27 5.07
C ALA A 59 4.52 -6.17 6.56
N ASN A 60 5.16 -6.99 7.39
CA ASN A 60 4.96 -6.98 8.84
C ASN A 60 5.40 -5.66 9.49
N LEU A 61 6.55 -5.11 9.06
CA LEU A 61 7.07 -3.86 9.61
C LEU A 61 6.30 -2.62 9.15
N SER A 62 5.81 -2.62 7.90
CA SER A 62 5.08 -1.49 7.32
C SER A 62 3.57 -1.53 7.58
N GLY A 63 3.03 -2.67 8.01
CA GLY A 63 1.58 -2.91 8.06
C GLY A 63 0.90 -2.80 6.68
N SER A 64 1.68 -2.89 5.60
CA SER A 64 1.21 -2.68 4.23
C SER A 64 1.23 -4.01 3.46
N PRO A 65 0.25 -4.26 2.57
CA PRO A 65 0.26 -5.44 1.73
C PRO A 65 1.44 -5.39 0.76
N GLY A 66 2.20 -6.49 0.70
CA GLY A 66 3.39 -6.63 -0.13
C GLY A 66 3.21 -7.68 -1.21
N PHE A 67 3.57 -7.35 -2.44
CA PHE A 67 3.47 -8.23 -3.61
C PHE A 67 4.84 -8.43 -4.25
N CYS A 68 5.30 -9.66 -4.37
CA CYS A 68 6.48 -9.93 -5.20
C CYS A 68 6.05 -10.14 -6.65
N LEU A 69 6.60 -9.38 -7.59
CA LEU A 69 6.31 -9.51 -9.01
C LEU A 69 7.39 -10.34 -9.70
N GLU A 70 6.98 -11.50 -10.20
CA GLU A 70 7.83 -12.34 -11.03
C GLU A 70 7.94 -11.73 -12.44
N VAL A 71 9.17 -11.64 -12.95
CA VAL A 71 9.44 -11.15 -14.30
C VAL A 71 9.81 -12.34 -15.19
N GLY A 72 8.91 -12.69 -16.12
CA GLY A 72 9.10 -13.87 -16.99
C GLY A 72 9.03 -15.19 -16.21
N ASN A 73 9.94 -16.13 -16.52
CA ASN A 73 10.12 -17.43 -15.85
C ASN A 73 11.17 -17.37 -14.72
N GLY A 74 11.29 -16.23 -14.04
CA GLY A 74 12.19 -16.03 -12.90
C GLY A 74 13.66 -16.09 -13.25
N TYR A 75 14.40 -17.04 -12.66
CA TYR A 75 15.87 -17.12 -12.75
C TYR A 75 16.40 -17.01 -14.19
N TRP A 76 15.78 -17.72 -15.14
CA TRP A 76 16.23 -17.77 -16.53
C TRP A 76 16.01 -16.46 -17.28
N ASP A 77 14.82 -15.88 -17.21
CA ASP A 77 14.49 -14.68 -17.97
C ASP A 77 15.21 -13.44 -17.43
N SER A 78 15.60 -13.47 -16.16
CA SER A 78 16.41 -12.42 -15.54
C SER A 78 17.76 -12.19 -16.26
N TRP A 79 18.33 -13.23 -16.90
CA TRP A 79 19.64 -13.17 -17.59
C TRP A 79 19.55 -12.84 -19.07
N PHE A 80 18.46 -13.23 -19.73
CA PHE A 80 18.37 -13.21 -21.19
C PHE A 80 17.36 -12.18 -21.72
N VAL A 81 16.50 -11.61 -20.87
CA VAL A 81 15.56 -10.56 -21.28
C VAL A 81 16.14 -9.16 -21.00
N PRO A 82 16.18 -8.25 -21.99
CA PRO A 82 16.65 -6.88 -21.79
C PRO A 82 15.84 -6.12 -20.73
N MET A 83 16.49 -5.26 -19.93
CA MET A 83 15.85 -4.51 -18.83
C MET A 83 14.62 -3.70 -19.25
N LYS A 84 14.63 -3.10 -20.45
CA LYS A 84 13.46 -2.37 -20.95
C LYS A 84 12.22 -3.28 -21.11
N LYS A 85 12.42 -4.51 -21.57
CA LYS A 85 11.34 -5.50 -21.67
C LYS A 85 10.93 -6.02 -20.29
N GLN A 86 11.88 -6.17 -19.37
CA GLN A 86 11.57 -6.52 -17.98
C GLN A 86 10.70 -5.46 -17.31
N ALA A 87 11.04 -4.17 -17.46
CA ALA A 87 10.22 -3.07 -16.98
C ALA A 87 8.82 -3.10 -17.60
N GLU A 88 8.69 -3.30 -18.92
CA GLU A 88 7.39 -3.39 -19.58
C GLU A 88 6.53 -4.55 -19.05
N MET A 89 7.13 -5.72 -18.81
CA MET A 89 6.45 -6.87 -18.20
C MET A 89 5.99 -6.55 -16.77
N VAL A 90 6.85 -5.92 -15.95
CA VAL A 90 6.48 -5.44 -14.61
C VAL A 90 5.30 -4.48 -14.69
N CYS A 91 5.36 -3.48 -15.57
CA CYS A 91 4.28 -2.48 -15.70
C CYS A 91 2.96 -3.09 -16.12
N ASN A 92 3.00 -4.15 -16.94
CA ASN A 92 1.79 -4.87 -17.34
C ASN A 92 1.25 -5.75 -16.21
N ASN A 93 2.13 -6.42 -15.45
CA ASN A 93 1.74 -7.24 -14.30
C ASN A 93 1.15 -6.41 -13.16
N VAL A 94 1.67 -5.21 -12.89
CA VAL A 94 1.08 -4.30 -11.88
C VAL A 94 -0.39 -4.00 -12.19
N LYS A 95 -0.72 -3.77 -13.47
CA LYS A 95 -2.09 -3.43 -13.90
C LYS A 95 -3.10 -4.56 -13.69
N THR A 96 -2.64 -5.80 -13.45
CA THR A 96 -3.55 -6.92 -13.18
C THR A 96 -3.86 -7.10 -11.70
N ILE A 97 -3.30 -6.26 -10.82
CA ILE A 97 -3.48 -6.34 -9.36
C ILE A 97 -4.31 -5.13 -8.93
N ASP A 98 -5.60 -5.34 -8.65
CA ASP A 98 -6.56 -4.28 -8.35
C ASP A 98 -6.17 -3.48 -7.11
N GLU A 99 -5.51 -4.10 -6.13
CA GLU A 99 -5.03 -3.46 -4.90
C GLU A 99 -4.00 -2.36 -5.18
N LEU A 100 -3.30 -2.41 -6.32
CA LEU A 100 -2.28 -1.43 -6.70
C LEU A 100 -2.86 -0.22 -7.46
N SER A 101 -4.15 -0.25 -7.82
CA SER A 101 -4.80 0.77 -8.66
C SER A 101 -4.79 2.18 -8.05
N ASN A 102 -4.78 2.29 -6.71
CA ASN A 102 -4.78 3.55 -5.97
C ASN A 102 -3.37 4.01 -5.56
N GLY A 103 -2.33 3.43 -6.16
CA GLY A 103 -0.93 3.74 -5.89
C GLY A 103 -0.24 2.72 -5.01
N TYR A 104 1.08 2.62 -5.16
CA TYR A 104 1.92 1.64 -4.48
C TYR A 104 3.37 2.13 -4.39
N ASN A 105 4.11 1.60 -3.43
CA ASN A 105 5.56 1.79 -3.32
C ASN A 105 6.32 0.69 -4.08
N ILE A 106 7.53 0.99 -4.53
CA ILE A 106 8.38 0.03 -5.25
C ILE A 106 9.64 -0.24 -4.43
N VAL A 107 9.92 -1.52 -4.19
CA VAL A 107 11.14 -1.98 -3.52
C VAL A 107 11.96 -2.82 -4.50
N GLY A 108 13.02 -2.21 -5.05
CA GLY A 108 13.95 -2.90 -5.95
C GLY A 108 15.09 -3.56 -5.19
N LEU A 109 15.33 -4.85 -5.42
CA LEU A 109 16.49 -5.56 -4.90
C LEU A 109 17.59 -5.64 -5.96
N SER A 110 18.83 -5.32 -5.59
CA SER A 110 20.00 -5.38 -6.48
C SER A 110 19.86 -4.51 -7.75
N GLN A 111 20.02 -5.07 -8.95
CA GLN A 111 20.05 -4.33 -10.22
C GLN A 111 18.71 -3.74 -10.68
N VAL A 112 17.59 -4.12 -10.06
CA VAL A 112 16.25 -3.72 -10.56
C VAL A 112 15.82 -2.33 -10.09
N SER A 113 16.61 -1.66 -9.25
CA SER A 113 16.31 -0.29 -8.76
C SER A 113 16.17 0.76 -9.87
N GLY A 114 16.65 0.49 -11.10
CA GLY A 114 16.51 1.38 -12.27
C GLY A 114 15.35 1.05 -13.21
N SER A 115 14.52 0.04 -12.93
CA SER A 115 13.48 -0.46 -13.84
C SER A 115 12.08 0.04 -13.44
N LEU A 116 11.93 1.36 -13.25
CA LEU A 116 10.67 1.96 -12.81
C LEU A 116 9.65 2.11 -13.94
N CYS A 117 8.42 1.74 -13.62
CA CYS A 117 7.17 2.24 -14.18
C CYS A 117 6.77 3.50 -13.39
#